data_AF-A0A0N4Z7R5-F1
#
_entry.id   AF-A0A0N4Z7R5-F1
#
_cell.length_a   1.000
_cell.length_b   1.000
_cell.length_c   1.000
_cell.angle_alpha   90.00
_cell.angle_beta   90.00
_cell.angle_gamma   90.00
#
_symmetry.space_group_name_H-M   'P 1'
#
loop_
_entity.id
_entity.type
_entity.pdbx_description
1 polymer ?
#
loop_
_entity_poly.entity_id
_entity_poly.type
_entity_poly.pdbx_seq_one_letter_code
_entity_poly.pdbx_strand_id
1 'polypeptide(L)'
;MNMKVTNLITIFIIIFSLENKSIKAKICYHGNVFADWELKFKSSNINNNVFTVEVQTCYLGFFYFTDCWDWAKITSTSSQYHFNGSTSVTWGINFYTKVYVTHEFSGTTNDVKATRSCYYWPSVNCYSCRENTLSKCITEIDLTKPGEECNVKETPT
;
A
#
# COMPACT_ATOMS: atom_id res chain seq x y z
N MET A 1 42.39 8.75 -0.21
CA MET A 1 41.42 8.26 -1.21
C MET A 1 40.58 9.45 -1.66
N ASN A 2 40.93 10.09 -2.78
CA ASN A 2 40.23 11.30 -3.26
C ASN A 2 39.01 10.89 -4.07
N MET A 3 37.84 10.79 -3.43
CA MET A 3 36.58 10.74 -4.18
C MET A 3 36.39 12.08 -4.88
N LYS A 4 36.42 12.06 -6.21
CA LYS A 4 36.10 13.23 -7.03
C LYS A 4 34.64 13.62 -6.77
N VAL A 5 34.36 14.93 -6.66
CA VAL A 5 33.01 15.48 -6.45
C VAL A 5 32.00 14.92 -7.46
N THR A 6 32.45 14.64 -8.69
CA THR A 6 31.65 13.99 -9.74
C THR A 6 31.09 12.63 -9.32
N ASN A 7 31.85 11.82 -8.56
CA ASN A 7 31.36 10.51 -8.09
C ASN A 7 30.29 10.67 -7.01
N LEU A 8 30.39 11.70 -6.16
CA LEU A 8 29.37 12.00 -5.16
C LEU A 8 28.06 12.46 -5.82
N ILE A 9 28.14 13.31 -6.85
CA ILE A 9 26.98 13.76 -7.61
C ILE A 9 26.30 12.56 -8.31
N THR A 10 27.07 11.66 -8.93
CA THR A 10 26.52 10.47 -9.58
C THR A 10 25.84 9.53 -8.58
N ILE A 11 26.43 9.31 -7.40
CA ILE A 11 25.79 8.52 -6.33
C ILE A 11 24.50 9.20 -5.87
N PHE A 12 24.50 10.52 -5.69
CA PHE A 12 23.31 11.27 -5.30
C PHE A 12 22.19 11.18 -6.33
N ILE A 13 22.52 11.32 -7.62
CA ILE A 13 21.56 11.18 -8.73
C ILE A 13 21.04 9.75 -8.81
N ILE A 14 21.89 8.73 -8.66
CA ILE A 14 21.47 7.32 -8.66
C ILE A 14 20.55 7.03 -7.48
N ILE A 15 20.85 7.52 -6.27
CA ILE A 15 19.98 7.38 -5.09
C ILE A 15 18.63 8.07 -5.32
N PHE A 16 18.65 9.32 -5.82
CA PHE A 16 17.44 10.09 -6.13
C PHE A 16 16.63 9.47 -7.27
N SER A 17 17.30 8.83 -8.23
CA SER A 17 16.66 8.12 -9.35
C SER A 17 16.21 6.70 -8.98
N LEU A 18 16.70 6.14 -7.86
CA LEU A 18 16.26 4.87 -7.27
C LEU A 18 15.07 5.05 -6.32
N GLU A 19 14.71 6.28 -5.93
CA GLU A 19 13.39 6.62 -5.37
C GLU A 19 12.24 6.45 -6.40
N ASN A 20 12.49 5.73 -7.50
CA ASN A 20 11.54 5.32 -8.53
C ASN A 20 10.59 4.21 -8.07
N LYS A 21 10.07 4.31 -6.85
CA LYS A 21 8.72 3.83 -6.58
C LYS A 21 7.90 5.07 -6.32
N SER A 22 6.84 5.27 -7.11
CA SER A 22 5.93 6.42 -7.10
C SER A 22 5.09 6.55 -5.82
N ILE A 23 5.66 6.17 -4.68
CA ILE A 23 5.06 6.15 -3.36
C ILE A 23 5.34 7.52 -2.73
N LYS A 24 4.29 8.32 -2.56
CA LYS A 24 4.40 9.63 -1.93
C LYS A 24 4.11 9.52 -0.44
N ALA A 25 4.95 10.15 0.37
CA ALA A 25 4.69 10.32 1.79
C ALA A 25 3.58 11.36 2.03
N LYS A 26 2.94 11.29 3.20
CA LYS A 26 2.09 12.36 3.72
C LYS A 26 2.55 12.79 5.11
N ILE A 27 2.27 14.05 5.45
CA ILE A 27 2.52 14.61 6.77
C ILE A 27 1.18 15.07 7.35
N CYS A 28 0.89 14.67 8.59
CA CYS A 28 -0.26 15.16 9.34
C CYS A 28 0.18 15.93 10.58
N TYR A 29 -0.26 17.20 10.69
CA TYR A 29 -0.01 18.06 11.86
C TYR A 29 -1.12 17.99 12.91
N HIS A 30 -2.14 17.17 12.68
CA HIS A 30 -3.22 16.91 13.64
C HIS A 30 -3.06 15.56 14.36
N GLY A 31 -1.96 14.84 14.09
CA GLY A 31 -1.63 13.56 14.73
C GLY A 31 -2.53 12.39 14.34
N ASN A 32 -3.47 12.57 13.40
CA ASN A 32 -4.38 11.52 12.93
C ASN A 32 -4.48 11.53 11.42
N VAL A 33 -4.72 10.34 10.85
CA VAL A 33 -5.06 10.13 9.45
C VAL A 33 -6.37 9.35 9.38
N PHE A 34 -7.17 9.67 8.38
CA PHE A 34 -8.50 9.14 8.13
C PHE A 34 -8.57 8.62 6.70
N ALA A 35 -9.32 7.53 6.48
CA ALA A 35 -9.46 6.89 5.18
C ALA A 35 -10.87 6.34 4.99
N ASP A 36 -11.36 6.43 3.75
CA ASP A 36 -12.58 5.78 3.28
C ASP A 36 -12.29 5.12 1.92
N TRP A 37 -12.07 3.81 1.91
CA TRP A 37 -11.66 3.06 0.73
C TRP A 37 -12.59 1.92 0.41
N GLU A 38 -12.84 1.70 -0.87
CA GLU A 38 -13.53 0.53 -1.39
C GLU A 38 -12.52 -0.31 -2.19
N LEU A 39 -12.09 -1.43 -1.63
CA LEU A 39 -11.23 -2.39 -2.30
C LEU A 39 -12.08 -3.41 -3.06
N LYS A 40 -11.81 -3.61 -4.34
CA LYS A 40 -12.45 -4.60 -5.20
C LYS A 40 -11.42 -5.62 -5.64
N PHE A 41 -11.71 -6.89 -5.43
CA PHE A 41 -10.81 -7.98 -5.77
C PHE A 41 -11.25 -8.62 -7.08
N LYS A 42 -10.45 -8.44 -8.12
CA LYS A 42 -10.69 -9.05 -9.42
C LYS A 42 -10.01 -10.41 -9.49
N SER A 43 -10.79 -11.41 -9.86
CA SER A 43 -10.33 -12.78 -10.05
C SER A 43 -10.99 -13.39 -11.29
N SER A 44 -10.25 -14.21 -12.03
CA SER A 44 -10.77 -15.02 -13.14
C SER A 44 -11.55 -16.24 -12.65
N ASN A 45 -11.30 -16.69 -11.42
CA ASN A 45 -12.00 -17.80 -10.78
C ASN A 45 -12.84 -17.29 -9.60
N ILE A 46 -14.09 -17.75 -9.51
CA ILE A 46 -15.04 -17.44 -8.43
C ILE A 46 -14.53 -17.86 -7.04
N ASN A 47 -13.49 -18.70 -6.98
CA ASN A 47 -12.99 -19.32 -5.74
C ASN A 47 -11.70 -18.71 -5.16
N ASN A 48 -11.18 -17.59 -5.69
CA ASN A 48 -10.03 -16.93 -5.05
C ASN A 48 -10.51 -16.19 -3.79
N ASN A 49 -10.42 -16.88 -2.66
CA ASN A 49 -10.76 -16.32 -1.36
C ASN A 49 -9.66 -15.35 -0.91
N VAL A 50 -10.04 -14.14 -0.53
CA VAL A 50 -9.15 -13.22 0.18
C VAL A 50 -9.19 -13.59 1.66
N PHE A 51 -8.05 -14.07 2.16
CA PHE A 51 -7.93 -14.50 3.54
C PHE A 51 -7.76 -13.33 4.47
N THR A 52 -6.89 -12.38 4.13
CA THR A 52 -6.64 -11.21 4.97
C THR A 52 -6.40 -9.95 4.14
N VAL A 53 -6.84 -8.83 4.69
CA VAL A 53 -6.46 -7.48 4.25
C VAL A 53 -5.95 -6.75 5.49
N GLU A 54 -4.71 -6.30 5.43
CA GLU A 54 -4.06 -5.53 6.49
C GLU A 54 -3.75 -4.14 5.97
N VAL A 55 -4.22 -3.13 6.68
CA VAL A 55 -3.87 -1.73 6.45
C VAL A 55 -2.83 -1.36 7.49
N GLN A 56 -1.72 -0.79 7.05
CA GLN A 56 -0.60 -0.41 7.90
C GLN A 56 -0.20 1.03 7.66
N THR A 57 0.35 1.65 8.70
CA THR A 57 1.06 2.91 8.60
C THR A 57 2.55 2.67 8.80
N CYS A 58 3.35 3.01 7.79
CA CYS A 58 4.79 2.80 7.78
C CYS A 58 5.54 4.13 7.83
N TYR A 59 6.66 4.15 8.54
CA TYR A 59 7.62 5.26 8.53
C TYR A 59 8.92 4.83 7.85
N LEU A 60 9.56 5.77 7.16
CA LEU A 60 10.86 5.55 6.53
C LEU A 60 11.97 5.91 7.52
N GLY A 61 12.77 4.91 7.90
CA GLY A 61 14.00 5.09 8.66
C GLY A 61 15.21 5.01 7.73
N PHE A 62 15.99 6.09 7.64
CA PHE A 62 17.10 6.23 6.69
C PHE A 62 16.69 5.94 5.23
N PHE A 63 16.85 4.69 4.78
CA PHE A 63 16.57 4.24 3.40
C PHE A 63 15.58 3.06 3.32
N TYR A 64 15.03 2.59 4.45
CA TYR A 64 14.12 1.43 4.48
C TYR A 64 12.88 1.73 5.35
N PHE A 65 11.76 1.05 5.09
CA PHE A 65 10.57 1.15 5.94
C PHE A 65 10.81 0.34 7.21
N THR A 66 11.00 1.01 8.34
CA THR A 66 11.43 0.36 9.59
C THR A 66 10.28 0.10 10.56
N ASP A 67 9.23 0.92 10.48
CA ASP A 67 8.19 0.96 11.52
C ASP A 67 6.79 0.94 10.89
N CYS A 68 6.37 -0.23 10.41
CA CYS A 68 5.00 -0.45 9.96
C CYS A 68 4.12 -0.92 11.13
N TRP A 69 3.08 -0.15 11.43
CA TRP A 69 2.12 -0.42 12.49
C TRP A 69 0.77 -0.77 11.88
N ASP A 70 0.13 -1.81 12.40
CA ASP A 70 -1.19 -2.20 11.95
C ASP A 70 -2.21 -1.11 12.29
N TRP A 71 -2.90 -0.62 11.27
CA TRP A 71 -4.04 0.28 11.39
C TRP A 71 -5.32 -0.55 11.47
N ALA A 72 -5.50 -1.48 10.54
CA ALA A 72 -6.67 -2.35 10.52
C ALA A 72 -6.30 -3.72 9.94
N LYS A 73 -6.97 -4.77 10.42
CA LYS A 73 -6.84 -6.12 9.87
C LYS A 73 -8.20 -6.76 9.78
N ILE A 74 -8.50 -7.31 8.61
CA ILE A 74 -9.71 -8.07 8.38
C ILE A 74 -9.37 -9.42 7.82
N THR A 75 -10.17 -10.39 8.22
CA THR A 75 -10.05 -11.79 7.84
C THR A 75 -11.31 -12.24 7.11
N SER A 76 -11.16 -13.11 6.11
CA SER A 76 -12.26 -13.72 5.36
C SER A 76 -13.17 -12.69 4.68
N THR A 77 -12.61 -11.98 3.69
CA THR A 77 -13.39 -11.04 2.88
C THR A 77 -13.69 -11.64 1.50
N SER A 78 -14.83 -11.26 0.94
CA SER A 78 -15.30 -11.73 -0.37
C SER A 78 -14.68 -10.89 -1.50
N SER A 79 -15.44 -10.64 -2.58
CA SER A 79 -14.99 -9.90 -3.75
C SER A 79 -14.77 -8.39 -3.53
N GLN A 80 -15.20 -7.86 -2.39
CA GLN A 80 -15.06 -6.45 -2.06
C GLN A 80 -14.88 -6.23 -0.56
N TYR A 81 -14.24 -5.13 -0.20
CA TYR A 81 -14.05 -4.68 1.16
C TYR A 81 -14.16 -3.16 1.25
N HIS A 82 -15.03 -2.66 2.12
CA HIS A 82 -15.14 -1.24 2.43
C HIS A 82 -14.47 -0.94 3.77
N PHE A 83 -13.41 -0.13 3.73
CA PHE A 83 -12.70 0.37 4.89
C PHE A 83 -13.12 1.80 5.18
N ASN A 84 -13.53 2.08 6.40
CA ASN A 84 -13.65 3.43 6.91
C ASN A 84 -13.06 3.48 8.32
N GLY A 85 -12.07 4.33 8.53
CA GLY A 85 -11.43 4.43 9.84
C GLY A 85 -10.38 5.51 9.94
N SER A 86 -9.79 5.60 11.14
CA SER A 86 -8.72 6.52 11.48
C SER A 86 -7.64 5.85 12.30
N THR A 87 -6.41 6.35 12.24
CA THR A 87 -5.33 5.97 13.15
C THR A 87 -4.48 7.17 13.53
N SER A 88 -3.79 7.05 14.66
CA SER A 88 -2.81 8.03 15.10
C SER A 88 -1.55 7.92 14.26
N VAL A 89 -1.00 9.07 13.88
CA VAL A 89 0.29 9.18 13.19
C VAL A 89 1.17 10.18 13.89
N THR A 90 2.49 10.02 13.77
CA THR A 90 3.43 10.91 14.46
C THR A 90 3.34 12.31 13.86
N TRP A 91 3.12 13.29 14.72
CA TRP A 91 2.95 14.69 14.35
C TRP A 91 4.15 15.21 13.54
N GLY A 92 3.88 15.75 12.35
CA GLY A 92 4.91 16.39 11.53
C GLY A 92 5.91 15.43 10.87
N ILE A 93 5.69 14.11 10.95
CA ILE A 93 6.57 13.09 10.34
C ILE A 93 5.93 12.53 9.07
N ASN A 94 6.76 12.28 8.06
CA ASN A 94 6.38 11.57 6.84
C ASN A 94 5.97 10.12 7.16
N PHE A 95 4.75 9.76 6.81
CA PHE A 95 4.28 8.38 6.86
C PHE A 95 3.75 7.93 5.50
N TYR A 96 3.62 6.62 5.38
CA TYR A 96 3.16 5.92 4.19
C TYR A 96 2.07 4.94 4.59
N THR A 97 1.02 4.87 3.79
CA THR A 97 -0.02 3.87 3.99
C THR A 97 0.29 2.67 3.13
N LYS A 98 0.24 1.47 3.70
CA LYS A 98 0.44 0.20 3.00
C LYS A 98 -0.79 -0.66 3.17
N VAL A 99 -1.24 -1.31 2.11
CA VAL A 99 -2.27 -2.34 2.18
C VAL A 99 -1.63 -3.66 1.76
N TYR A 100 -1.72 -4.66 2.62
CA TYR A 100 -1.24 -6.01 2.41
C TYR A 100 -2.43 -6.95 2.22
N VAL A 101 -2.44 -7.73 1.15
CA VAL A 101 -3.54 -8.62 0.80
C VAL A 101 -2.99 -10.03 0.70
N THR A 102 -3.56 -10.96 1.47
CA THR A 102 -3.27 -12.40 1.38
C THR A 102 -4.47 -13.12 0.82
N HIS A 103 -4.27 -13.91 -0.23
CA HIS A 103 -5.34 -14.56 -0.96
C HIS A 103 -4.92 -15.95 -1.48
N GLU A 104 -5.92 -16.73 -1.86
CA GLU A 104 -5.70 -17.96 -2.63
C GLU A 104 -5.44 -17.62 -4.11
N PHE A 105 -4.45 -18.31 -4.69
CA PHE A 105 -4.16 -18.25 -6.12
C PHE A 105 -4.18 -19.66 -6.70
N SER A 106 -4.93 -19.85 -7.78
CA SER A 106 -4.94 -21.07 -8.58
C SER A 106 -4.50 -20.72 -10.01
N GLY A 107 -3.36 -21.27 -10.44
CA GLY A 107 -2.82 -21.08 -11.79
C GLY A 107 -3.70 -21.74 -12.85
N THR A 108 -3.63 -21.24 -14.09
CA THR A 108 -4.53 -21.61 -15.21
C THR A 108 -4.35 -23.04 -15.75
N THR A 109 -3.53 -23.90 -15.16
CA THR A 109 -3.31 -25.27 -15.63
C THR A 109 -2.98 -26.20 -14.46
N ASN A 110 -3.97 -26.96 -13.98
CA ASN A 110 -3.82 -28.08 -13.02
C ASN A 110 -3.18 -27.78 -11.64
N ASP A 111 -3.04 -26.53 -11.24
CA ASP A 111 -2.15 -26.18 -10.12
C ASP A 111 -2.81 -26.11 -8.75
N VAL A 112 -2.07 -26.68 -7.79
CA VAL A 112 -2.23 -26.62 -6.34
C VAL A 112 -2.59 -25.19 -5.89
N LYS A 113 -3.67 -25.08 -5.10
CA LYS A 113 -4.06 -23.85 -4.41
C LYS A 113 -2.88 -23.36 -3.57
N ALA A 114 -2.31 -22.21 -3.93
CA ALA A 114 -1.22 -21.60 -3.19
C ALA A 114 -1.72 -20.35 -2.47
N THR A 115 -1.27 -20.17 -1.23
CA THR A 115 -1.45 -18.89 -0.54
C THR A 115 -0.42 -17.90 -1.08
N ARG A 116 -0.90 -16.73 -1.49
CA ARG A 116 -0.06 -15.64 -2.00
C ARG A 116 -0.39 -14.37 -1.25
N SER A 117 0.60 -13.49 -1.19
CA SER A 117 0.42 -12.17 -0.63
C SER A 117 1.05 -11.14 -1.54
N CYS A 118 0.42 -9.98 -1.62
CA CYS A 118 0.96 -8.81 -2.30
C CYS A 118 0.68 -7.55 -1.46
N TYR A 119 1.43 -6.48 -1.68
CA TYR A 119 1.13 -5.18 -1.11
C TYR A 119 0.88 -4.12 -2.17
N TYR A 120 0.17 -3.05 -1.82
CA TYR A 120 0.21 -1.82 -2.59
C TYR A 120 0.21 -0.61 -1.66
N TRP A 121 0.61 0.52 -2.21
CA TRP A 121 0.68 1.80 -1.49
C TRP A 121 -0.43 2.71 -2.02
N PRO A 122 -1.55 2.91 -1.29
CA PRO A 122 -2.59 3.84 -1.71
C PRO A 122 -2.03 5.24 -1.96
N SER A 123 -2.60 5.96 -2.94
CA SER A 123 -2.20 7.35 -3.18
C SER A 123 -2.49 8.23 -1.98
N VAL A 124 -1.66 9.26 -1.78
CA VAL A 124 -1.85 10.30 -0.75
C VAL A 124 -3.19 11.04 -0.85
N ASN A 125 -3.83 10.95 -2.01
CA ASN A 125 -5.16 11.51 -2.24
C ASN A 125 -6.28 10.65 -1.68
N CYS A 126 -6.03 9.39 -1.30
CA CYS A 126 -7.05 8.47 -0.79
C CYS A 126 -7.24 8.53 0.72
N TYR A 127 -6.42 9.29 1.43
CA TYR A 127 -6.57 9.47 2.88
C TYR A 127 -6.36 10.93 3.24
N SER A 128 -6.87 11.36 4.39
CA SER A 128 -6.89 12.75 4.81
C SER A 128 -6.34 12.90 6.23
N CYS A 129 -5.71 14.04 6.53
CA CYS A 129 -5.37 14.42 7.90
C CYS A 129 -6.54 15.12 8.62
N ARG A 130 -7.70 15.22 7.96
CA ARG A 130 -8.91 15.90 8.43
C ARG A 130 -10.11 14.99 8.21
N GLU A 131 -10.84 14.72 9.28
CA GLU A 131 -12.01 13.81 9.31
C GLU A 131 -13.14 14.27 8.38
N ASN A 132 -13.39 15.57 8.28
CA ASN A 132 -14.49 16.12 7.48
C ASN A 132 -14.22 16.18 5.96
N THR A 133 -13.02 15.77 5.53
CA THR A 133 -12.63 15.75 4.10
C THR A 133 -12.13 14.37 3.71
N LEU A 134 -12.81 13.30 4.17
CA LEU A 134 -12.50 11.94 3.76
C LEU A 134 -12.47 11.88 2.24
N SER A 135 -11.29 11.59 1.71
CA SER A 135 -11.17 11.26 0.31
C SER A 135 -11.64 9.84 0.12
N LYS A 136 -12.66 9.67 -0.70
CA LYS A 136 -13.11 8.34 -1.07
C LYS A 136 -12.29 7.83 -2.25
N CYS A 137 -11.80 6.59 -2.15
CA CYS A 137 -11.10 5.94 -3.24
C CYS A 137 -11.65 4.54 -3.48
N ILE A 138 -11.71 4.17 -4.76
CA ILE A 138 -12.00 2.80 -5.18
C ILE A 138 -10.72 2.21 -5.76
N THR A 139 -10.27 1.09 -5.21
CA THR A 139 -9.07 0.38 -5.67
C THR A 139 -9.46 -1.01 -6.15
N GLU A 140 -9.28 -1.28 -7.44
CA GLU A 140 -9.39 -2.62 -8.00
C GLU A 140 -8.03 -3.31 -7.94
N ILE A 141 -7.97 -4.48 -7.31
CA ILE A 141 -6.77 -5.31 -7.12
C ILE A 141 -6.94 -6.58 -7.94
N ASP A 142 -6.09 -6.77 -8.95
CA ASP A 142 -6.11 -7.93 -9.84
C ASP A 142 -5.30 -9.07 -9.23
N LEU A 143 -6.01 -10.03 -8.62
CA LEU A 143 -5.44 -11.19 -7.96
C LEU A 143 -4.95 -12.26 -8.95
N THR A 144 -5.18 -12.08 -10.26
CA THR A 144 -4.74 -13.03 -11.29
C THR A 144 -3.28 -12.84 -11.71
N LYS A 145 -2.67 -11.72 -11.32
CA LYS A 145 -1.29 -11.39 -11.67
C LYS A 145 -0.41 -11.50 -10.41
N PRO A 146 0.41 -12.55 -10.29
CA PRO A 146 1.27 -12.70 -9.13
C PRO A 146 2.36 -11.63 -9.11
N GLY A 147 2.69 -11.16 -7.91
CA GLY A 147 3.74 -10.17 -7.67
C GLY A 147 3.87 -9.86 -6.18
N GLU A 148 5.03 -9.35 -5.77
CA GLU A 148 5.21 -8.83 -4.41
C GLU A 148 4.37 -7.55 -4.21
N GLU A 149 4.29 -6.72 -5.25
CA GLU A 149 3.43 -5.55 -5.34
C GLU A 149 2.16 -5.91 -6.15
N CYS A 150 0.99 -5.58 -5.63
CA CYS A 150 -0.28 -5.93 -6.25
C CYS A 150 -0.48 -5.15 -7.56
N ASN A 151 -1.12 -5.78 -8.55
CA ASN A 151 -1.55 -5.07 -9.75
C ASN A 151 -2.85 -4.31 -9.43
N VAL A 152 -2.77 -2.99 -9.35
CA VAL A 152 -3.89 -2.15 -8.90
C VAL A 152 -4.32 -1.11 -9.93
N LYS A 153 -5.62 -0.82 -9.94
CA LYS A 153 -6.20 0.36 -10.58
C LYS A 153 -6.95 1.17 -9.52
N GLU A 154 -6.41 2.32 -9.16
CA GLU A 154 -7.01 3.22 -8.17
C GLU A 154 -7.74 4.37 -8.86
N THR A 155 -8.95 4.68 -8.38
CA THR A 155 -9.80 5.77 -8.87
C THR A 155 -10.23 6.64 -7.68
N PRO A 156 -9.70 7.87 -7.57
CA PRO A 156 -10.24 8.86 -6.63
C PRO A 156 -11.67 9.21 -7.02
N THR A 157 -12.57 9.29 -6.04
CA THR A 157 -13.99 9.68 -6.23
C THR A 157 -14.31 11.00 -5.57
#